data_AF-A0A7S0L9Y9-F1
#
_entry.id   AF-A0A7S0L9Y9-F1
#
_cell.length_a   1.000
_cell.length_b   1.000
_cell.length_c   1.000
_cell.angle_alpha   90.00
_cell.angle_beta   90.00
_cell.angle_gamma   90.00
#
_symmetry.space_group_name_H-M   'P 1'
#
loop_
_entity.id
_entity.type
_entity.pdbx_description
1 polymer ?
#
loop_
_entity_poly.entity_id
_entity_poly.type
_entity_poly.pdbx_seq_one_letter_code
_entity_poly.pdbx_strand_id
1 'polypeptide(L)'
;TEATDAGRMLGHEDMDLFTLLPKPSQDGLQVRNPNNGRWIRLRPPPGSIILNVGDYLQRISNDLLPSTTHRVVAPPADDTGRNVARTSSPLAIYLRENDVLSVFPGLGEPKYEDIRAIDFHVGVMQKYYGDTYRQSGED
;
A
#
# COMPACT_ATOMS: atom_id res chain seq x y z
N THR A 1 -28.48 -0.18 5.80
CA THR A 1 -28.07 1.23 5.75
C THR A 1 -26.75 1.30 5.02
N GLU A 2 -26.69 2.04 3.91
CA GLU A 2 -25.44 2.17 3.14
C GLU A 2 -24.36 2.82 4.01
N ALA A 3 -23.21 2.16 4.12
CA ALA A 3 -22.04 2.73 4.77
C ALA A 3 -21.67 4.02 4.03
N THR A 4 -21.43 5.10 4.77
CA THR A 4 -20.93 6.34 4.18
C THR A 4 -19.58 6.06 3.52
N ASP A 5 -19.40 6.48 2.26
CA ASP A 5 -18.14 6.35 1.51
C ASP A 5 -17.04 7.31 2.04
N ALA A 6 -17.23 7.84 3.26
CA ALA A 6 -16.26 8.66 3.97
C ALA A 6 -15.04 7.80 4.31
N GLY A 7 -13.97 7.99 3.55
CA GLY A 7 -12.70 7.28 3.74
C GLY A 7 -12.06 7.66 5.08
N ARG A 8 -11.74 6.65 5.91
CA ARG A 8 -10.82 6.80 7.04
C ARG A 8 -9.37 6.91 6.55
N MET A 9 -9.07 6.27 5.43
CA MET A 9 -7.84 6.44 4.68
C MET A 9 -8.19 6.38 3.19
N LEU A 10 -7.77 7.39 2.43
CA LEU A 10 -8.06 7.50 1.00
C LEU A 10 -7.32 6.43 0.19
N GLY A 11 -7.70 6.25 -1.07
CA GLY A 11 -7.04 5.32 -1.98
C GLY A 11 -5.57 5.67 -2.17
N HIS A 12 -4.69 4.73 -1.85
CA HIS A 12 -3.24 4.85 -2.01
C HIS A 12 -2.59 3.48 -2.29
N GLU A 13 -1.30 3.53 -2.59
CA GLU A 13 -0.40 2.40 -2.73
C GLU A 13 0.67 2.50 -1.65
N ASP A 14 1.23 1.36 -1.24
CA ASP A 14 2.32 1.33 -0.26
C ASP A 14 3.66 1.46 -0.98
N MET A 15 4.53 2.34 -0.47
CA MET A 15 5.84 2.62 -1.09
C MET A 15 6.95 1.70 -0.57
N ASP A 16 6.60 0.45 -0.30
CA ASP A 16 7.48 -0.56 0.28
C ASP A 16 7.75 -1.70 -0.72
N LEU A 17 8.45 -2.74 -0.28
CA LEU A 17 8.55 -3.99 -1.05
C LEU A 17 7.23 -4.76 -0.97
N PHE A 18 6.78 -5.02 0.26
CA PHE A 18 5.46 -5.55 0.54
C PHE A 18 5.06 -5.24 1.98
N THR A 19 3.76 -5.22 2.24
CA THR A 19 3.18 -5.07 3.57
C THR A 19 2.53 -6.38 4.02
N LEU A 20 2.83 -6.79 5.26
CA LEU A 20 2.10 -7.84 5.98
C LEU A 20 1.07 -7.21 6.90
N LEU A 21 -0.20 -7.49 6.66
CA LEU A 21 -1.30 -6.99 7.46
C LEU A 21 -2.06 -8.15 8.11
N PRO A 22 -1.82 -8.44 9.41
CA PRO A 22 -2.66 -9.36 10.17
C PRO A 22 -4.12 -8.94 10.08
N LYS A 23 -5.04 -9.91 10.02
CA LYS A 23 -6.47 -9.63 9.93
C LYS A 23 -6.89 -8.57 10.98
N PRO A 24 -7.50 -7.44 10.55
CA PRO A 24 -7.94 -6.41 11.48
C PRO A 24 -9.14 -6.87 12.32
N SER A 25 -9.32 -6.21 13.47
CA SER A 25 -10.41 -6.47 14.41
C SER A 25 -11.79 -6.17 13.82
N GLN A 26 -11.86 -5.25 12.85
CA GLN A 26 -13.08 -4.80 12.19
C GLN A 26 -12.88 -4.70 10.67
N ASP A 27 -13.99 -4.82 9.93
CA ASP A 27 -14.04 -4.61 8.48
C ASP A 27 -13.72 -3.13 8.13
N GLY A 28 -13.41 -2.84 6.87
CA GLY A 28 -13.07 -1.49 6.39
C GLY A 28 -12.12 -1.47 5.21
N LEU A 29 -11.27 -2.49 5.08
CA LEU A 29 -10.27 -2.56 4.01
C LEU A 29 -10.94 -2.84 2.66
N GLN A 30 -10.64 -2.01 1.67
CA GLN A 30 -11.02 -2.22 0.30
C GLN A 30 -9.79 -2.15 -0.62
N VAL A 31 -9.75 -3.01 -1.63
CA VAL A 31 -8.74 -3.00 -2.69
C VAL A 31 -9.39 -2.63 -4.02
N ARG A 32 -8.68 -1.93 -4.88
CA ARG A 32 -9.19 -1.55 -6.20
C ARG A 32 -8.82 -2.63 -7.21
N ASN A 33 -9.81 -3.14 -7.92
CA ASN A 33 -9.56 -4.07 -9.03
C ASN A 33 -8.99 -3.29 -10.23
N PRO A 34 -7.80 -3.61 -10.72
CA PRO A 34 -7.16 -2.85 -11.81
C PRO A 34 -7.90 -2.99 -13.15
N ASN A 35 -8.63 -4.09 -13.37
CA ASN A 35 -9.28 -4.38 -14.65
C ASN A 35 -10.60 -3.61 -14.85
N ASN A 36 -11.29 -3.27 -13.76
CA ASN A 36 -12.61 -2.63 -13.83
C ASN A 36 -12.75 -1.41 -12.91
N GLY A 37 -11.70 -1.06 -12.17
CA GLY A 37 -11.65 0.10 -11.28
C GLY A 37 -12.53 0.02 -10.04
N ARG A 38 -13.25 -1.10 -9.81
CA ARG A 38 -14.19 -1.25 -8.69
C ARG A 38 -13.46 -1.54 -7.38
N TRP A 39 -13.98 -0.98 -6.29
CA TRP A 39 -13.54 -1.30 -4.93
C TRP A 39 -14.13 -2.63 -4.46
N ILE A 40 -13.26 -3.54 -4.05
CA ILE A 40 -13.60 -4.85 -3.50
C ILE A 40 -13.31 -4.82 -2.01
N ARG A 41 -14.30 -5.17 -1.19
CA ARG A 41 -14.13 -5.28 0.26
C ARG A 41 -13.45 -6.58 0.63
N LEU A 42 -12.37 -6.50 1.41
CA LEU A 42 -11.64 -7.69 1.85
C LEU A 42 -12.20 -8.22 3.17
N ARG A 43 -12.53 -9.51 3.18
CA ARG A 43 -12.97 -10.27 4.35
C ARG A 43 -12.02 -11.45 4.59
N PRO A 44 -10.79 -11.18 5.07
CA PRO A 44 -9.80 -12.22 5.31
C PRO A 44 -10.29 -13.24 6.37
N PRO A 45 -9.94 -14.53 6.25
CA PRO A 45 -10.27 -15.54 7.27
C PRO A 45 -9.62 -15.24 8.64
N PRO A 46 -10.20 -15.71 9.76
CA PRO A 46 -9.52 -15.71 11.06
C PRO A 46 -8.13 -16.35 11.00
N GLY A 47 -7.15 -15.76 11.69
CA GLY A 47 -5.77 -16.26 11.71
C GLY A 47 -4.94 -16.00 10.45
N SER A 48 -5.51 -15.33 9.44
CA SER A 48 -4.79 -15.00 8.20
C SER A 48 -4.02 -13.67 8.30
N ILE A 49 -3.03 -13.55 7.42
CA ILE A 49 -2.27 -12.33 7.15
C ILE A 49 -2.50 -11.98 5.67
N ILE A 50 -2.82 -10.72 5.40
CA ILE A 50 -2.88 -10.17 4.05
C ILE A 50 -1.45 -9.78 3.65
N LEU A 51 -1.01 -10.24 2.48
CA LEU A 51 0.21 -9.76 1.83
C LEU A 51 -0.17 -8.74 0.76
N ASN A 52 0.30 -7.51 0.92
CA ASN A 52 0.15 -6.44 -0.05
C ASN A 52 1.45 -6.22 -0.82
N VAL A 53 1.37 -6.02 -2.13
CA VAL A 53 2.53 -5.62 -2.97
C VAL A 53 2.66 -4.10 -2.95
N GLY A 54 3.87 -3.61 -2.73
CA GLY A 54 4.21 -2.20 -2.78
C GLY A 54 4.99 -1.79 -4.03
N ASP A 55 5.27 -0.50 -4.14
CA ASP A 55 5.86 0.13 -5.32
C ASP A 55 7.29 -0.36 -5.64
N TYR A 56 8.07 -0.74 -4.62
CA TYR A 56 9.42 -1.28 -4.87
C TYR A 56 9.30 -2.60 -5.63
N LEU A 57 8.38 -3.47 -5.20
CA LEU A 57 8.19 -4.78 -5.83
C LEU A 57 7.57 -4.65 -7.21
N GLN A 58 6.65 -3.71 -7.42
CA GLN A 58 6.16 -3.37 -8.76
C GLN A 58 7.30 -3.02 -9.72
N ARG A 59 8.19 -2.12 -9.28
CA ARG A 59 9.34 -1.68 -10.09
C ARG A 59 10.29 -2.84 -10.42
N ILE A 60 10.80 -3.53 -9.41
CA ILE A 60 11.81 -4.59 -9.63
C ILE A 60 11.21 -5.81 -10.34
N SER A 61 9.90 -6.02 -10.26
CA SER A 61 9.19 -7.08 -11.00
C SER A 61 8.74 -6.66 -12.41
N ASN A 62 9.11 -5.48 -12.89
CA ASN A 62 8.75 -4.98 -14.22
C ASN A 62 7.22 -4.93 -14.47
N ASP A 63 6.43 -4.60 -13.44
CA ASP A 63 4.96 -4.67 -13.36
C ASP A 63 4.34 -6.06 -13.36
N LEU A 64 5.12 -7.14 -13.20
CA LEU A 64 4.55 -8.47 -13.03
C LEU A 64 3.70 -8.55 -11.75
N LEU A 65 4.12 -7.85 -10.70
CA LEU A 65 3.43 -7.73 -9.42
C LEU A 65 3.06 -6.27 -9.20
N PRO A 66 1.86 -5.82 -9.64
CA PRO A 66 1.46 -4.42 -9.48
C PRO A 66 1.22 -4.07 -8.01
N SER A 67 1.55 -2.84 -7.65
CA SER A 67 1.26 -2.24 -6.35
C SER A 67 -0.24 -2.19 -6.14
N THR A 68 -0.72 -2.62 -4.97
CA THR A 68 -2.18 -2.72 -4.77
C THR A 68 -2.74 -1.41 -4.27
N THR A 69 -3.51 -0.73 -5.12
CA THR A 69 -4.31 0.40 -4.67
C THR A 69 -5.35 -0.06 -3.65
N HIS A 70 -5.32 0.50 -2.44
CA HIS A 70 -6.21 0.14 -1.35
C HIS A 70 -6.66 1.36 -0.55
N ARG A 71 -7.77 1.22 0.18
CA ARG A 71 -8.34 2.26 1.04
C ARG A 71 -8.97 1.66 2.29
N VAL A 72 -9.21 2.50 3.30
CA VAL A 72 -10.00 2.11 4.48
C VAL A 72 -11.22 2.99 4.56
N VAL A 73 -12.40 2.38 4.45
CA VAL A 73 -13.68 3.05 4.65
C VAL A 73 -14.25 2.72 6.03
N ALA A 74 -15.26 3.48 6.47
CA ALA A 74 -16.00 3.10 7.65
C ALA A 74 -16.54 1.65 7.52
N PRO A 75 -16.54 0.87 8.62
CA PRO A 75 -17.27 -0.39 8.65
C PRO A 75 -18.77 -0.11 8.41
N PRO A 76 -19.53 -1.08 7.89
CA PRO A 76 -20.99 -1.00 7.94
C PRO A 76 -21.44 -0.75 9.39
N ALA A 77 -22.50 0.04 9.58
CA ALA A 77 -23.10 0.20 10.90
C ALA A 77 -23.52 -1.17 11.45
N ASP A 78 -23.20 -1.45 12.71
CA ASP A 78 -23.77 -2.60 13.40
C ASP A 78 -25.26 -2.38 13.70
N ASP A 79 -25.95 -3.42 14.17
CA ASP A 79 -27.38 -3.36 14.51
C ASP A 79 -27.71 -2.35 15.62
N THR A 80 -26.69 -1.81 16.30
CA THR A 80 -26.81 -0.79 17.35
C THR A 80 -26.48 0.63 16.87
N GLY A 81 -26.09 0.79 15.60
CA GLY A 81 -25.68 2.06 15.01
C GLY A 81 -24.36 2.61 15.54
N ARG A 82 -23.56 1.80 16.25
CA ARG A 82 -22.31 2.25 16.89
C ARG A 82 -21.10 1.94 16.02
N ASN A 83 -20.20 2.91 15.94
CA ASN A 83 -18.88 2.70 15.34
C ASN A 83 -17.98 2.00 16.36
N VAL A 84 -17.64 0.74 16.10
CA VAL A 84 -16.61 0.04 16.87
C VAL A 84 -15.22 0.49 16.41
N ALA A 85 -14.30 0.68 17.35
CA ALA A 85 -12.91 0.99 17.03
C ALA A 85 -12.30 -0.09 16.14
N ARG A 86 -11.64 0.32 15.06
CA ARG A 86 -10.89 -0.57 14.17
C ARG A 86 -9.40 -0.38 14.47
N THR A 87 -8.73 -1.45 14.86
CA THR A 87 -7.28 -1.46 15.04
C THR A 87 -6.65 -2.35 13.97
N SER A 88 -5.59 -1.85 13.34
CA SER A 88 -4.77 -2.58 12.37
C SER A 88 -3.32 -2.19 12.56
N SER A 89 -2.42 -3.15 12.39
CA SER A 89 -0.97 -2.96 12.51
C SER A 89 -0.31 -3.51 11.26
N PRO A 90 -0.20 -2.71 10.18
CA PRO A 90 0.55 -3.11 9.00
C PRO A 90 2.05 -3.16 9.33
N LEU A 91 2.73 -4.19 8.83
CA LEU A 91 4.17 -4.30 8.86
C LEU A 91 4.69 -4.14 7.43
N ALA A 92 5.16 -2.93 7.12
CA ALA A 92 5.79 -2.60 5.85
C ALA A 92 7.25 -3.09 5.84
N ILE A 93 7.63 -3.79 4.78
CA ILE A 93 8.99 -4.31 4.58
C ILE A 93 9.68 -3.48 3.51
N TYR A 94 10.74 -2.78 3.91
CA TYR A 94 11.53 -1.94 3.02
C TYR A 94 12.85 -2.61 2.62
N LEU A 95 13.35 -2.22 1.45
CA LEU A 95 14.74 -2.45 1.07
C LEU A 95 15.64 -1.44 1.79
N ARG A 96 16.95 -1.73 1.88
CA ARG A 96 17.88 -0.79 2.51
C ARG A 96 18.04 0.43 1.62
N GLU A 97 18.26 1.59 2.23
CA GLU A 97 18.34 2.89 1.54
C GLU A 97 19.32 2.89 0.34
N ASN A 98 20.45 2.20 0.49
CA ASN A 98 21.51 2.12 -0.51
C ASN A 98 21.34 0.98 -1.51
N ASP A 99 20.32 0.13 -1.37
CA ASP A 99 20.04 -0.92 -2.35
C ASP A 99 19.56 -0.27 -3.67
N VAL A 100 19.94 -0.86 -4.79
CA VAL A 100 19.51 -0.40 -6.13
C VAL A 100 18.29 -1.19 -6.58
N LEU A 101 17.23 -0.48 -6.96
CA LEU A 101 16.00 -1.03 -7.50
C LEU A 101 16.15 -1.34 -8.99
N SER A 102 16.89 -2.41 -9.30
CA SER A 102 17.02 -2.93 -10.66
C SER A 102 15.91 -3.93 -10.99
N VAL A 103 15.45 -3.92 -12.24
CA VAL A 103 14.52 -4.94 -12.73
C VAL A 103 15.17 -6.32 -12.65
N PHE A 104 14.43 -7.32 -12.14
CA PHE A 104 14.94 -8.67 -12.03
C PHE A 104 15.32 -9.26 -13.39
N PRO A 105 16.42 -10.03 -13.46
CA PRO A 105 16.85 -10.65 -14.71
C PRO A 105 15.77 -11.61 -15.23
N GLY A 106 15.60 -11.64 -16.55
CA GLY A 106 14.64 -12.54 -17.21
C GLY A 106 13.22 -11.99 -17.35
N LEU A 107 12.95 -10.74 -16.96
CA LEU A 107 11.63 -10.09 -17.10
C LEU A 107 11.49 -9.22 -18.35
N GLY A 108 12.32 -9.44 -19.38
CA GLY A 108 12.34 -8.68 -20.62
C GLY A 108 13.11 -7.36 -20.50
N GLU A 109 12.85 -6.44 -21.43
CA GLU A 109 13.44 -5.09 -21.40
C GLU A 109 12.96 -4.32 -20.16
N PRO A 110 13.88 -3.74 -19.35
CA PRO A 110 13.51 -2.96 -18.18
C PRO A 110 12.66 -1.74 -18.56
N LYS A 111 11.45 -1.63 -17.98
CA LYS A 111 10.61 -0.42 -18.10
C LYS A 111 11.11 0.74 -17.25
N TYR A 112 11.98 0.43 -16.29
CA TYR A 112 12.43 1.32 -15.25
C TYR A 112 13.96 1.37 -15.23
N GLU A 113 14.51 2.57 -15.08
CA GLU A 113 15.95 2.75 -14.86
C GLU A 113 16.38 2.27 -13.47
N ASP A 114 17.67 2.04 -13.28
CA ASP A 114 18.21 1.77 -11.95
C ASP A 114 18.12 3.04 -11.08
N ILE A 115 17.67 2.88 -9.85
CA ILE A 115 17.55 3.97 -8.86
C ILE A 115 17.81 3.42 -7.47
N ARG A 116 18.47 4.17 -6.58
CA ARG A 116 18.60 3.74 -5.18
C ARG A 116 17.25 3.80 -4.48
N ALA A 117 17.00 2.88 -3.54
CA ALA A 117 15.76 2.82 -2.79
C ALA A 117 15.44 4.16 -2.10
N ILE A 118 16.46 4.84 -1.53
CA ILE A 118 16.28 6.16 -0.91
C ILE A 118 15.86 7.25 -1.90
N ASP A 119 16.47 7.29 -3.07
CA ASP A 119 16.18 8.32 -4.08
C ASP A 119 14.75 8.12 -4.63
N PHE A 120 14.34 6.86 -4.83
CA PHE A 120 12.97 6.53 -5.18
C PHE A 120 12.00 6.90 -4.04
N HIS A 121 12.28 6.52 -2.80
CA HIS A 121 11.43 6.82 -1.64
C HIS A 121 11.19 8.32 -1.47
N VAL A 122 12.26 9.13 -1.49
CA VAL A 122 12.20 10.59 -1.40
C VAL A 122 11.38 11.17 -2.55
N GLY A 123 11.61 10.68 -3.78
CA GLY A 123 10.88 11.13 -4.96
C GLY A 123 9.37 10.91 -4.84
N VAL A 124 8.94 9.75 -4.33
CA VAL A 124 7.51 9.49 -4.13
C VAL A 124 6.96 10.29 -2.94
N MET A 125 7.68 10.38 -1.80
CA MET A 125 7.23 11.16 -0.65
C MET A 125 7.06 12.65 -0.96
N GLN A 126 7.95 13.24 -1.75
CA GLN A 126 7.87 14.66 -2.12
C GLN A 126 6.56 14.99 -2.83
N LYS A 127 6.01 14.06 -3.62
CA LYS A 127 4.69 14.23 -4.26
C LYS A 127 3.55 14.38 -3.26
N TYR A 128 3.66 13.77 -2.09
CA TYR A 128 2.62 13.76 -1.06
C TYR A 128 2.82 14.82 0.03
N TYR A 129 4.08 15.12 0.38
CA TYR A 129 4.43 15.97 1.53
C TYR A 129 5.16 17.26 1.15
N GLY A 130 5.51 17.45 -0.13
CA GLY A 130 6.21 18.64 -0.63
C GLY A 130 7.70 18.68 -0.28
N ASP A 131 8.30 19.85 -0.45
CA ASP A 131 9.77 20.05 -0.41
C ASP A 131 10.40 19.88 0.98
N THR A 132 9.59 19.82 2.04
CA THR A 132 10.07 19.67 3.43
C THR A 132 10.61 18.28 3.74
N TYR A 133 10.33 17.27 2.91
CA TYR A 133 10.79 15.90 3.14
C TYR A 133 12.31 15.73 2.98
N ARG A 134 12.94 16.50 2.08
CA ARG A 134 14.37 16.37 1.74
C ARG A 134 15.32 16.85 2.85
N GLN A 135 14.86 17.69 3.78
CA GLN A 135 15.72 18.40 4.73
C GLN A 135 16.19 17.56 5.94
N SER A 136 15.80 16.29 6.05
CA SER A 136 16.08 15.45 7.24
C SER A 136 17.24 14.45 7.07
N GLY A 137 17.93 14.45 5.92
CA GLY A 137 18.97 13.47 5.59
C GLY A 137 20.40 14.00 5.51
N GLU A 138 20.65 15.24 5.94
CA GLU A 138 22.00 15.81 6.06
C GLU A 138 22.33 16.03 7.53
N ASP A 139 22.68 14.94 8.25
CA ASP A 139 23.43 14.96 9.51
C ASP A 139 24.43 13.80 9.54
#